data_AF-A0A432RDT9-F1
#
_entry.id   AF-A0A432RDT9-F1
#
_cell.length_a   1.000
_cell.length_b   1.000
_cell.length_c   1.000
_cell.angle_alpha   90.00
_cell.angle_beta   90.00
_cell.angle_gamma   90.00
#
_symmetry.space_group_name_H-M   'P 1'
#
loop_
_entity.id
_entity.type
_entity.pdbx_description
1 polymer ?
#
loop_
_entity_poly.entity_id
_entity_poly.type
_entity_poly.pdbx_seq_one_letter_code
_entity_poly.pdbx_strand_id
1 'polypeptide(L)' 'MAKKGCPQNPMTPDAAERIQSATAKANGGVVPKGSFASKAQSAAAKNVNNGCVKGKK' A
#
# COMPACT_ATOMS: atom_id res chain seq x y z
N MET A 1 14.54 -16.05 9.81
CA MET A 1 13.44 -15.10 9.51
C MET A 1 12.63 -15.70 8.37
N ALA A 2 11.45 -16.29 8.66
CA ALA A 2 10.64 -16.90 7.61
C ALA A 2 10.21 -15.82 6.61
N LYS A 3 10.55 -15.99 5.31
CA LYS A 3 9.88 -15.27 4.23
C LYS A 3 8.41 -15.63 4.34
N LYS A 4 7.59 -14.82 5.01
CA LYS A 4 6.13 -14.90 4.89
C LYS A 4 5.87 -14.83 3.39
N GLY A 5 5.39 -15.93 2.83
CA GLY A 5 5.15 -16.05 1.40
C GLY A 5 4.38 -14.84 0.92
N CYS A 6 4.83 -14.26 -0.18
CA CYS A 6 4.13 -13.16 -0.81
C CYS A 6 2.67 -13.59 -1.03
N PRO A 7 1.68 -12.77 -0.63
CA PRO A 7 0.29 -13.09 -0.91
C PRO A 7 0.11 -13.23 -2.43
N GLN A 8 -0.81 -14.10 -2.86
CA GLN A 8 -1.07 -14.39 -4.28
C GLN A 8 -1.31 -13.12 -5.10
N ASN A 9 -1.96 -12.12 -4.49
CA ASN A 9 -2.20 -10.79 -5.04
C ASN A 9 -1.62 -9.74 -4.09
N PRO A 10 -0.34 -9.39 -4.22
CA PRO A 10 0.29 -8.43 -3.32
C PRO A 10 -0.16 -7.01 -3.64
N MET A 11 -0.36 -6.23 -2.58
CA MET A 11 -0.58 -4.80 -2.68
C MET A 11 0.64 -4.13 -3.34
N THR A 12 0.41 -3.40 -4.43
CA THR A 12 1.46 -2.68 -5.18
C THR A 12 1.51 -1.21 -4.76
N PRO A 13 2.65 -0.51 -4.95
CA PRO A 13 2.75 0.93 -4.71
C PRO A 13 1.72 1.73 -5.52
N ASP A 14 1.56 1.40 -6.81
CA ASP A 14 0.58 2.04 -7.71
C ASP A 14 -0.86 1.94 -7.20
N ALA A 15 -1.27 0.74 -6.76
CA ALA A 15 -2.59 0.55 -6.18
C ALA A 15 -2.74 1.36 -4.89
N ALA A 16 -1.69 1.44 -4.07
CA ALA A 16 -1.70 2.23 -2.84
C ALA A 16 -1.82 3.74 -3.12
N GLU A 17 -1.15 4.26 -4.15
CA GLU A 17 -1.28 5.66 -4.60
C GLU A 17 -2.69 5.98 -5.08
N ARG A 18 -3.31 5.07 -5.83
CA ARG A 18 -4.71 5.23 -6.28
C ARG A 18 -5.68 5.30 -5.10
N ILE A 19 -5.48 4.43 -4.11
CA ILE A 19 -6.30 4.42 -2.88
C ILE A 19 -6.05 5.67 -2.04
N GLN A 20 -4.80 6.12 -1.93
CA GLN A 20 -4.45 7.36 -1.24
C GLN A 20 -5.13 8.56 -1.91
N SER A 21 -5.05 8.66 -3.24
CA SER A 21 -5.66 9.75 -4.01
C SER A 21 -7.17 9.79 -3.81
N ALA A 22 -7.85 8.65 -3.92
CA ALA A 22 -9.30 8.57 -3.69
C ALA A 22 -9.68 8.99 -2.27
N THR A 23 -8.93 8.54 -1.27
CA THR A 23 -9.18 8.89 0.14
C THR A 23 -8.93 10.37 0.40
N ALA A 24 -7.82 10.92 -0.10
CA ALA A 24 -7.49 12.33 0.02
C ALA A 24 -8.57 13.20 -0.63
N LYS A 25 -9.02 12.86 -1.85
CA LYS A 25 -10.12 13.57 -2.53
C LYS A 25 -11.41 13.58 -1.69
N ALA A 26 -11.74 12.46 -1.06
CA ALA A 26 -12.94 12.34 -0.23
C ALA A 26 -12.83 13.09 1.13
N ASN A 27 -11.62 13.34 1.62
CA ASN A 27 -11.37 13.90 2.95
C ASN A 27 -10.64 15.27 2.90
N GLY A 28 -10.82 16.04 1.82
CA GLY A 28 -10.27 17.39 1.71
C GLY A 28 -8.74 17.44 1.65
N GLY A 29 -8.11 16.44 1.03
CA GLY A 29 -6.65 16.32 0.88
C GLY A 29 -5.96 15.53 2.00
N VAL A 30 -6.70 15.09 3.03
CA VAL A 30 -6.13 14.38 4.17
C VAL A 30 -6.35 12.88 4.06
N VAL A 31 -5.37 12.08 4.49
CA VAL A 31 -5.56 10.64 4.69
C VAL A 31 -5.68 10.38 6.19
N PRO A 32 -6.87 10.04 6.71
CA PRO A 32 -7.05 9.79 8.14
C PRO A 32 -6.19 8.63 8.62
N LYS A 33 -5.61 8.76 9.81
CA LYS A 33 -4.82 7.69 10.43
C LYS A 33 -5.72 6.48 10.72
N GLY A 34 -5.25 5.28 10.33
CA GLY A 34 -6.02 4.04 10.51
C GLY A 34 -7.05 3.78 9.40
N SER A 35 -7.19 4.70 8.44
CA SER A 35 -7.98 4.48 7.23
C SER A 35 -7.44 3.32 6.39
N PHE A 36 -8.27 2.84 5.46
CA PHE A 36 -7.86 1.83 4.50
C PHE A 36 -6.62 2.25 3.69
N ALA A 37 -6.50 3.53 3.32
CA ALA A 37 -5.33 4.06 2.63
C ALA A 37 -4.03 3.92 3.45
N SER A 38 -4.07 4.20 4.75
CA SER A 38 -2.91 3.98 5.63
C SER A 38 -2.49 2.51 5.67
N LYS A 39 -3.46 1.59 5.71
CA LYS A 39 -3.20 0.14 5.69
C LYS A 39 -2.64 -0.32 4.34
N ALA A 40 -3.18 0.20 3.24
CA ALA A 40 -2.75 -0.06 1.88
C ALA A 40 -1.28 0.35 1.66
N GLN A 41 -0.89 1.55 2.10
CA GLN A 41 0.50 2.01 2.01
C GLN A 41 1.45 1.13 2.84
N SER A 42 1.06 0.76 4.07
CA SER A 42 1.87 -0.14 4.90
C SER A 42 2.05 -1.52 4.24
N ALA A 43 1.00 -2.07 3.64
CA ALA A 43 1.06 -3.35 2.93
C ALA A 43 1.98 -3.27 1.70
N ALA A 44 1.87 -2.20 0.90
CA ALA A 44 2.74 -1.97 -0.25
C ALA A 44 4.22 -1.86 0.18
N ALA A 45 4.52 -1.08 1.22
CA ALA A 45 5.90 -0.95 1.73
C ALA A 45 6.47 -2.29 2.22
N LYS A 46 5.67 -3.09 2.94
CA LYS A 46 6.07 -4.44 3.37
C LYS A 46 6.30 -5.38 2.19
N ASN A 47 5.44 -5.31 1.17
CA ASN A 47 5.57 -6.16 -0.02
C ASN A 47 6.80 -5.78 -0.84
N VAL A 48 7.12 -4.49 -0.96
CA VAL A 48 8.37 -4.02 -1.58
C VAL A 48 9.57 -4.54 -0.80
N ASN A 49 9.57 -4.40 0.53
CA ASN A 49 10.65 -4.87 1.39
C ASN A 49 10.86 -6.40 1.29
N ASN A 50 9.77 -7.16 1.20
CA ASN A 50 9.80 -8.61 1.04
C ASN A 50 10.11 -9.06 -0.41
N GLY A 51 10.28 -8.14 -1.36
CA GLY A 51 10.52 -8.45 -2.78
C GLY A 51 9.29 -9.01 -3.52
N CYS A 52 8.10 -8.88 -2.94
CA CYS A 52 6.84 -9.39 -3.48
C CYS A 52 6.26 -8.53 -4.60
N VAL A 53 6.67 -7.28 -4.71
CA VAL A 53 6.26 -6.36 -5.77
C VAL A 53 7.48 -5.59 -6.27
N LYS A 54 7.58 -5.41 -7.59
CA LYS A 54 8.57 -4.48 -8.17
C LYS A 54 8.20 -3.07 -7.74
N GLY A 55 9.01 -2.48 -6.86
CA GLY A 55 8.90 -1.07 -6.54
C GLY A 55 9.00 -0.27 -7.83
N LYS A 56 7.94 0.48 -8.18
CA LYS A 56 8.06 1.48 -9.23
C LYS A 56 9.05 2.54 -8.70
N LYS A 57 10.10 2.78 -9.48
CA LYS A 57 11.04 3.89 -9.29
C LYS A 57 10.41 5.17 -9.80
#